data_AF-A0A7S2TZM1-F1
#
_entry.id   AF-A0A7S2TZM1-F1
#
_cell.length_a   1.000
_cell.length_b   1.000
_cell.length_c   1.000
_cell.angle_alpha   90.00
_cell.angle_beta   90.00
_cell.angle_gamma   90.00
#
_symmetry.space_group_name_H-M   'P 1'
#
loop_
_entity.id
_entity.type
_entity.pdbx_description
1 polymer ?
#
loop_
_entity_poly.entity_id
_entity_poly.type
_entity_poly.pdbx_seq_one_letter_code
_entity_poly.pdbx_strand_id
1 'polypeptide(L)'
;ESKANGRPFKIGYIAASSSKKARHPWPMDINPLKGCDALILAQTAELSYKSLRAPEPPDEALQRVSKEVEGSLARGARVLLPVRPCGVVFDLLEYLPKYLRKHHS
;
A
#
# COMPACT_ATOMS: atom_id res chain seq x y z
N GLU A 1 -2.71 33.54 40.45
CA GLU A 1 -2.36 32.90 39.16
C GLU A 1 -3.08 31.56 39.06
N SER A 2 -4.21 31.52 38.36
CA SER A 2 -5.00 30.29 38.20
C SER A 2 -4.36 29.40 37.13
N LYS A 3 -3.82 28.25 37.55
CA LYS A 3 -3.40 27.19 36.64
C LYS A 3 -4.62 26.68 35.89
N ALA A 4 -4.71 27.00 34.60
CA ALA A 4 -5.70 26.40 33.72
C ALA A 4 -5.41 24.89 33.63
N ASN A 5 -6.26 24.08 34.26
CA ASN A 5 -6.27 22.62 34.19
C ASN A 5 -6.74 22.10 32.81
N GLY A 6 -6.22 22.68 31.72
CA GLY A 6 -6.51 22.23 30.36
C GLY A 6 -5.50 21.17 29.93
N ARG A 7 -5.96 19.97 29.55
CA ARG A 7 -5.09 18.99 28.89
C ARG A 7 -4.45 19.62 27.64
N PRO A 8 -3.18 19.33 27.32
CA PRO A 8 -2.54 19.88 26.13
C PRO A 8 -3.28 19.43 24.86
N PHE A 9 -3.46 20.36 23.93
CA PHE A 9 -4.09 20.09 22.63
C PHE A 9 -3.21 19.14 21.82
N LYS A 10 -3.78 18.03 21.36
CA LYS A 10 -3.05 16.94 20.70
C LYS A 10 -3.46 16.82 19.23
N ILE A 11 -2.51 17.07 18.32
CA ILE A 11 -2.71 16.93 16.87
C ILE A 11 -2.01 15.66 16.39
N GLY A 12 -2.75 14.78 15.71
CA GLY A 12 -2.20 13.64 14.99
C GLY A 12 -1.97 13.97 13.51
N TYR A 13 -0.91 13.43 12.92
CA TYR A 13 -0.65 13.52 11.49
C TYR A 13 -0.39 12.13 10.92
N ILE A 14 -1.14 11.76 9.89
CA ILE A 14 -0.95 10.52 9.12
C ILE A 14 -0.55 10.92 7.71
N ALA A 15 0.72 10.68 7.37
CA ALA A 15 1.27 10.94 6.04
C ALA A 15 0.60 10.01 5.01
N ALA A 16 0.85 8.71 5.12
CA ALA A 16 0.23 7.64 4.35
C ALA A 16 0.20 6.39 5.21
N SER A 17 -0.89 5.62 5.16
CA SER A 17 -1.02 4.39 5.94
C SER A 17 -1.88 3.36 5.21
N SER A 18 -1.62 2.09 5.50
CA SER A 18 -2.48 0.98 5.12
C SER A 18 -2.87 0.21 6.38
N SER A 19 -4.17 0.01 6.58
CA SER A 19 -4.70 -0.86 7.63
C SER A 19 -4.66 -2.35 7.25
N LYS A 20 -4.45 -2.66 5.96
CA LYS A 20 -4.26 -4.04 5.49
C LYS A 20 -2.85 -4.51 5.81
N LYS A 21 -2.71 -5.74 6.32
CA LYS A 21 -1.42 -6.41 6.43
C LYS A 21 -0.78 -6.47 5.04
N ALA A 22 0.28 -5.70 4.85
CA ALA A 22 1.18 -5.89 3.73
C ALA A 22 2.21 -6.96 4.11
N ARG A 23 2.95 -7.49 3.13
CA ARG A 23 3.92 -8.57 3.38
C ARG A 23 5.17 -8.07 4.11
N HIS A 24 5.53 -6.81 3.91
CA HIS A 24 6.78 -6.24 4.43
C HIS A 24 6.60 -5.20 5.55
N PRO A 25 5.81 -4.11 5.40
CA PRO A 25 5.66 -3.15 6.48
C PRO A 25 4.70 -3.63 7.56
N TRP A 26 5.05 -3.31 8.81
CA TRP A 26 4.19 -3.54 9.96
C TRP A 26 2.90 -2.72 9.85
N PRO A 27 1.75 -3.24 10.31
CA PRO A 27 0.54 -2.45 10.43
C PRO A 27 0.79 -1.21 11.30
N MET A 28 0.16 -0.08 10.94
CA MET A 28 0.23 1.13 11.75
C MET A 28 -0.37 0.90 13.14
N ASP A 29 0.37 1.26 14.19
CA ASP A 29 -0.18 1.34 15.54
C ASP A 29 -1.07 2.58 15.68
N ILE A 30 -2.35 2.35 15.96
CA ILE A 30 -3.35 3.40 16.11
C ILE A 30 -3.45 3.91 17.55
N ASN A 31 -2.88 3.21 18.53
CA ASN A 31 -2.99 3.58 19.94
C ASN A 31 -2.44 4.98 20.24
N PRO A 32 -1.30 5.42 19.66
CA PRO A 32 -0.78 6.77 19.87
C PRO A 32 -1.71 7.87 19.35
N LEU A 33 -2.60 7.56 18.41
CA LEU A 33 -3.56 8.51 17.83
C LEU A 33 -4.82 8.68 18.68
N LYS A 34 -5.03 7.81 19.69
CA LYS A 34 -6.17 7.92 20.59
C LYS A 34 -6.09 9.24 21.36
N GLY A 35 -7.23 9.93 21.46
CA GLY A 35 -7.37 11.17 22.20
C GLY A 35 -6.75 12.41 21.53
N CYS A 36 -6.37 12.34 20.26
CA CYS A 36 -6.07 13.54 19.47
C CYS A 36 -7.33 14.40 19.31
N ASP A 37 -7.19 15.72 19.46
CA ASP A 37 -8.24 16.72 19.25
C ASP A 37 -8.42 17.03 17.76
N ALA A 38 -7.37 16.86 16.96
CA ALA A 38 -7.41 16.97 15.51
C ALA A 38 -6.54 15.89 14.86
N LEU A 39 -6.96 15.37 13.71
CA LEU A 39 -6.22 14.41 12.92
C LEU A 39 -6.08 14.92 11.48
N ILE A 40 -4.84 15.12 11.05
CA ILE A 40 -4.50 15.53 9.69
C ILE A 40 -4.15 14.28 8.88
N LEU A 41 -4.91 14.03 7.81
CA LEU A 41 -4.69 12.93 6.88
C LEU A 41 -4.15 13.51 5.57
N ALA A 42 -2.89 13.26 5.23
CA ALA A 42 -2.26 13.88 4.05
C ALA A 42 -2.43 13.08 2.76
N GLN A 43 -2.31 11.75 2.83
CA GLN A 43 -2.39 10.87 1.68
C GLN A 43 -3.35 9.73 1.97
N THR A 44 -4.57 9.88 1.49
CA THR A 44 -5.48 8.75 1.32
C THR A 44 -5.09 8.05 0.01
N ALA A 45 -5.24 6.72 -0.05
CA ALA A 45 -5.21 6.04 -1.34
C ALA A 45 -6.15 6.81 -2.27
N GLU A 46 -5.66 7.27 -3.43
CA GLU A 46 -6.46 8.03 -4.38
C GLU A 46 -7.81 7.31 -4.55
N LEU A 47 -8.85 7.84 -3.92
CA LEU A 47 -10.17 7.84 -4.50
C LEU A 47 -10.01 8.76 -5.70
N SER A 48 -9.40 8.24 -6.76
CA SER A 48 -9.29 8.96 -8.01
C SER A 48 -10.72 9.31 -8.35
N TYR A 49 -11.05 10.60 -8.34
CA TYR A 49 -12.37 11.10 -8.74
C TYR A 49 -12.73 10.67 -10.18
N LYS A 50 -11.76 10.13 -10.94
CA LYS A 50 -11.94 9.53 -12.26
C LYS A 50 -12.33 8.04 -12.22
N SER A 51 -12.25 7.38 -11.07
CA SER A 51 -12.62 5.98 -10.87
C SER A 51 -13.50 5.86 -9.63
N LEU A 52 -14.82 5.85 -9.83
CA LEU A 52 -15.82 5.45 -8.81
C LEU A 52 -15.68 3.99 -8.34
N ARG A 53 -14.61 3.28 -8.75
CA ARG A 53 -14.34 1.91 -8.35
C ARG A 53 -13.47 1.91 -7.10
N ALA A 54 -13.86 1.08 -6.14
CA ALA A 54 -13.01 0.75 -5.01
C ALA A 54 -11.62 0.31 -5.53
N PRO A 55 -10.53 0.73 -4.87
CA PRO A 55 -9.19 0.30 -5.26
C PRO A 55 -9.10 -1.23 -5.28
N GLU A 56 -8.57 -1.77 -6.38
CA GLU A 56 -8.32 -3.21 -6.57
C GLU A 56 -7.49 -3.73 -5.38
N PRO A 57 -7.87 -4.87 -4.77
CA PRO A 57 -7.06 -5.52 -3.75
C PRO A 57 -5.63 -5.77 -4.25
N PRO A 58 -4.59 -5.51 -3.45
CA PRO A 58 -3.20 -5.67 -3.89
C PRO A 58 -2.86 -7.06 -4.45
N ASP A 59 -3.43 -8.13 -3.89
CA ASP A 59 -3.20 -9.49 -4.37
C ASP A 59 -3.84 -9.76 -5.74
N GLU A 60 -5.01 -9.18 -6.02
CA GLU A 60 -5.66 -9.27 -7.34
C GLU A 60 -4.85 -8.51 -8.39
N ALA A 61 -4.40 -7.30 -8.05
CA ALA A 61 -3.52 -6.51 -8.91
C ALA A 61 -2.21 -7.26 -9.23
N LEU A 62 -1.60 -7.91 -8.23
CA LEU A 62 -0.40 -8.73 -8.41
C LEU A 62 -0.65 -9.95 -9.29
N GLN A 63 -1.77 -10.65 -9.13
CA GLN A 63 -2.15 -11.78 -10.00
C GLN A 63 -2.32 -11.32 -11.44
N ARG A 64 -3.05 -10.22 -11.66
CA ARG A 64 -3.29 -9.66 -12.99
C ARG A 64 -1.97 -9.29 -13.68
N VAL A 65 -1.10 -8.56 -12.99
CA VAL A 65 0.24 -8.22 -13.51
C VAL A 65 1.05 -9.47 -13.82
N SER A 66 1.03 -10.48 -12.94
CA SER A 66 1.81 -11.71 -13.13
C SER A 66 1.34 -12.50 -14.36
N LYS A 67 0.04 -12.54 -14.62
CA LYS A 67 -0.55 -13.17 -15.82
C LYS A 67 -0.14 -12.46 -17.11
N GLU A 68 -0.11 -11.12 -17.11
CA GLU A 68 0.36 -10.35 -18.27
C GLU A 68 1.86 -10.55 -18.53
N VAL A 69 2.65 -10.67 -17.46
CA VAL A 69 4.09 -11.00 -17.55
C VAL A 69 4.26 -12.38 -18.16
N GLU A 70 3.61 -13.40 -17.61
CA GLU A 70 3.64 -14.78 -18.11
C GLU A 70 3.25 -14.84 -19.60
N GLY A 71 2.13 -14.25 -19.98
CA GLY A 71 1.67 -14.23 -21.37
C GLY A 71 2.67 -13.55 -22.31
N SER A 72 3.35 -12.50 -21.85
CA SER A 72 4.39 -11.82 -22.63
C SER A 72 5.66 -12.69 -22.78
N LEU A 73 6.09 -13.35 -21.71
CA LEU A 73 7.22 -14.26 -21.72
C LEU A 73 6.95 -15.50 -22.59
N ALA A 74 5.74 -16.04 -22.56
CA ALA A 74 5.32 -17.17 -23.40
C ALA A 74 5.41 -16.86 -24.91
N ARG A 75 5.31 -15.58 -25.30
CA ARG A 75 5.50 -15.12 -26.68
C ARG A 75 6.96 -14.78 -27.02
N GLY A 76 7.90 -15.03 -26.11
CA GLY A 76 9.32 -14.66 -26.28
C GLY A 76 9.60 -13.16 -26.16
N ALA A 77 8.65 -12.36 -25.68
CA ALA A 77 8.83 -10.93 -25.48
C ALA A 77 9.55 -10.60 -24.17
N ARG A 78 10.15 -9.42 -24.09
CA ARG A 78 10.73 -8.87 -22.85
C ARG A 78 9.71 -7.98 -22.14
N VAL A 79 9.71 -8.01 -20.81
CA VAL A 79 8.81 -7.21 -19.99
C VAL A 79 9.60 -6.12 -19.26
N LEU A 80 9.10 -4.88 -19.35
CA LEU A 80 9.60 -3.74 -18.59
C LEU A 80 8.50 -3.28 -17.63
N LEU A 81 8.81 -3.28 -16.32
CA LEU A 81 7.90 -2.85 -15.27
C LEU A 81 8.46 -1.61 -14.56
N PRO A 82 7.97 -0.40 -14.90
CA PRO A 82 8.37 0.80 -14.18
C PRO A 82 7.78 0.76 -12.76
N VAL A 83 8.65 0.78 -11.76
CA VAL A 83 8.28 0.71 -10.34
C VAL A 83 8.87 1.88 -9.58
N ARG A 84 8.15 2.39 -8.58
CA ARG A 84 8.73 3.36 -7.63
C ARG A 84 9.79 2.66 -6.77
N PRO A 85 10.87 3.36 -6.38
CA PRO A 85 12.02 2.75 -5.71
C PRO A 85 11.78 2.38 -4.22
N CYS A 86 10.56 2.07 -3.80
CA CYS A 86 10.25 1.80 -2.40
C CYS A 86 9.12 0.79 -2.20
N GLY A 87 9.23 0.00 -1.12
CA GLY A 87 8.19 -0.84 -0.49
C GLY A 87 7.53 -1.90 -1.39
N VAL A 88 6.75 -1.43 -2.36
CA VAL A 88 5.94 -2.21 -3.30
C VAL A 88 6.80 -3.07 -4.24
N VAL A 89 8.02 -2.63 -4.55
CA VAL A 89 8.95 -3.41 -5.39
C VAL A 89 9.31 -4.75 -4.74
N PHE A 90 9.36 -4.83 -3.41
CA PHE A 90 9.68 -6.08 -2.71
C PHE A 90 8.54 -7.09 -2.86
N ASP A 91 7.28 -6.66 -2.77
CA ASP A 91 6.12 -7.53 -3.00
C ASP A 91 6.16 -8.15 -4.40
N LEU A 92 6.55 -7.35 -5.41
CA LEU A 92 6.70 -7.81 -6.80
C LEU A 92 7.86 -8.80 -6.96
N LEU A 93 9.03 -8.48 -6.40
CA LEU A 93 10.22 -9.33 -6.46
C LEU A 93 10.04 -10.66 -5.73
N GLU A 94 9.20 -10.71 -4.70
CA GLU A 94 8.91 -11.95 -3.99
C GLU A 94 7.82 -12.77 -4.70
N TYR A 95 6.74 -12.11 -5.14
CA TYR A 95 5.58 -12.80 -5.70
C TYR A 95 5.81 -13.32 -7.11
N LEU A 96 6.35 -12.48 -8.00
CA LEU A 96 6.43 -12.79 -9.43
C LEU A 96 7.30 -14.02 -9.73
N PRO A 97 8.49 -14.21 -9.12
CA PRO A 97 9.27 -15.42 -9.33
C PRO A 97 8.57 -16.68 -8.80
N LYS A 98 7.86 -16.58 -7.66
CA LYS A 98 7.08 -17.70 -7.11
C LYS A 98 5.93 -18.09 -8.06
N TYR A 99 5.24 -17.10 -8.61
CA TYR A 99 4.17 -17.30 -9.59
C TYR A 99 4.71 -17.99 -10.86
N LEU A 100 5.75 -17.42 -11.48
CA LEU A 100 6.32 -17.95 -12.72
C LEU A 100 6.87 -19.37 -12.55
N ARG A 101 7.54 -19.69 -11.43
CA ARG A 101 8.02 -21.06 -11.16
C ARG A 101 6.89 -22.09 -11.07
N LYS A 102 5.74 -21.70 -10.53
CA LYS A 102 4.57 -22.59 -10.40
C LYS A 102 3.88 -22.85 -11.74
N HIS A 103 4.00 -21.94 -12.69
CA HIS A 103 3.27 -21.96 -13.95
C HIS A 103 4.14 -22.31 -15.18
N HIS A 104 5.47 -22.27 -15.06
CA HIS A 104 6.43 -22.69 -16.09
C HIS A 104 7.10 -24.06 -15.83
N SER A 105 6.48 -24.92 -15.01
CA SER A 105 6.88 -26.32 -14.83
C SER A 105 6.16 -27.25 -15.80
#